data_AF-A0A1A3SWN5-F1
#
_entry.id   AF-A0A1A3SWN5-F1
#
_cell.length_a   1.000
_cell.length_b   1.000
_cell.length_c   1.000
_cell.angle_alpha   90.00
_cell.angle_beta   90.00
_cell.angle_gamma   90.00
#
_symmetry.space_group_name_H-M   'P 1'
#
loop_
_entity.id
_entity.type
_entity.pdbx_description
1 polymer ?
#
loop_
_entity_poly.entity_id
_entity_poly.type
_entity_poly.pdbx_seq_one_letter_code
_entity_poly.pdbx_strand_id
1 'polypeptide(L)'
;MDKQRWPEFVEVAREEDVRASLSVPLIVDSADPRQHGELVGSLNIYSRNVLAFDPFDEGLMRLYTVAASQAITLARRWQHSRETVIRLEKALTSRTEIDQA
;
A
#
# COMPACT_ATOMS: atom_id res chain seq x y z
N MET A 1 -20.98 -3.78 -8.52
CA MET A 1 -19.85 -4.72 -8.69
C MET A 1 -20.07 -5.54 -9.96
N ASP A 2 -19.00 -5.81 -10.70
CA ASP A 2 -19.07 -6.56 -11.97
C ASP A 2 -19.02 -8.07 -11.73
N LYS A 3 -20.18 -8.73 -11.83
CA LYS A 3 -20.32 -10.19 -11.66
C LYS A 3 -19.64 -10.99 -12.77
N GLN A 4 -19.47 -10.42 -13.96
CA GLN A 4 -18.83 -11.12 -15.08
C GLN A 4 -17.31 -11.18 -14.89
N ARG A 5 -16.73 -10.13 -14.31
CA ARG A 5 -15.29 -10.05 -14.07
C ARG A 5 -14.84 -10.75 -12.78
N TRP A 6 -15.66 -10.72 -11.72
CA TRP A 6 -15.29 -11.26 -10.40
C TRP A 6 -16.44 -12.06 -9.76
N PRO A 7 -16.81 -13.22 -10.32
CA PRO A 7 -18.00 -13.95 -9.89
C PRO A 7 -17.94 -14.40 -8.42
N GLU A 8 -16.84 -15.02 -8.00
CA GLU A 8 -16.63 -15.53 -6.63
C GLU A 8 -16.64 -14.40 -5.59
N PHE A 9 -15.97 -13.29 -5.90
CA PHE A 9 -15.96 -12.11 -5.04
C PHE A 9 -17.36 -11.53 -4.86
N VAL A 10 -18.15 -11.43 -5.94
CA VAL A 10 -19.52 -10.91 -5.87
C VAL A 10 -20.43 -11.84 -5.09
N GLU A 11 -20.19 -13.15 -5.13
CA GLU A 11 -20.95 -14.13 -4.36
C GLU A 11 -20.67 -13.99 -2.86
N VAL A 12 -19.40 -14.02 -2.46
CA VAL A 12 -18.98 -13.82 -1.06
C VAL A 12 -19.39 -12.44 -0.55
N ALA A 13 -19.24 -11.39 -1.37
CA ALA A 13 -19.66 -10.04 -0.99
C ALA A 13 -21.16 -9.98 -0.67
N ARG A 14 -22.00 -10.75 -1.39
CA ARG A 14 -23.43 -10.82 -1.10
C ARG A 14 -23.75 -11.59 0.17
N GLU A 15 -23.02 -12.68 0.44
CA GLU A 15 -23.14 -13.43 1.69
C GLU A 15 -22.81 -12.56 2.90
N GLU A 16 -21.83 -11.67 2.77
CA GLU A 16 -21.42 -10.70 3.80
C GLU A 16 -22.23 -9.39 3.78
N ASP A 17 -23.34 -9.33 3.01
CA ASP A 17 -24.21 -8.16 2.82
C ASP A 17 -23.50 -6.90 2.30
N VAL A 18 -22.34 -7.04 1.64
CA VAL A 18 -21.65 -5.93 0.97
C VAL A 18 -22.41 -5.54 -0.29
N ARG A 19 -22.95 -4.32 -0.28
CA ARG A 19 -23.79 -3.76 -1.36
C ARG A 19 -23.12 -2.66 -2.16
N ALA A 20 -22.10 -2.02 -1.61
CA ALA A 20 -21.27 -1.05 -2.30
C ALA A 20 -19.79 -1.25 -1.94
N SER A 21 -18.92 -0.91 -2.88
CA SER A 21 -17.48 -0.91 -2.68
C SER A 21 -16.82 0.29 -3.34
N LEU A 22 -15.88 0.91 -2.63
CA LEU A 22 -14.99 1.95 -3.15
C LEU A 22 -13.55 1.47 -3.04
N SER A 23 -12.85 1.42 -4.17
CA SER A 23 -11.44 1.04 -4.25
C SER A 23 -10.63 2.22 -4.75
N VAL A 24 -9.68 2.67 -3.93
CA VAL A 24 -8.82 3.82 -4.24
C VAL A 24 -7.36 3.37 -4.28
N PRO A 25 -6.61 3.68 -5.35
CA PRO A 25 -5.24 3.21 -5.49
C PRO A 25 -4.30 3.89 -4.47
N LEU A 26 -3.37 3.12 -3.92
CA LEU A 26 -2.24 3.63 -3.15
C LEU A 26 -1.04 3.71 -4.10
N ILE A 27 -0.71 4.94 -4.50
CA ILE A 27 0.41 5.21 -5.41
C ILE A 27 1.51 5.92 -4.62
N VAL A 28 2.72 5.36 -4.58
CA VAL A 28 3.88 5.99 -3.94
C VAL A 28 4.81 6.58 -4.99
N ASP A 29 5.53 7.64 -4.62
CA ASP A 29 6.52 8.23 -5.52
C ASP A 29 7.64 7.24 -5.84
N SER A 30 8.01 7.16 -7.12
CA SER A 30 9.19 6.42 -7.53
C SER A 30 10.45 7.18 -7.10
N ALA A 31 11.52 6.43 -6.78
CA ALA A 31 12.84 7.02 -6.58
C ALA A 31 13.42 7.61 -7.88
N ASP A 32 12.92 7.16 -9.04
CA ASP A 32 13.29 7.69 -10.35
C ASP A 32 12.28 8.75 -10.79
N PRO A 33 12.69 10.02 -10.96
CA PRO A 33 11.82 11.10 -11.41
C PRO A 33 11.21 10.89 -12.82
N ARG A 34 11.73 9.95 -13.60
CA ARG A 34 11.22 9.62 -14.95
C ARG A 34 10.11 8.58 -14.92
N GLN A 35 9.89 7.93 -13.79
CA GLN A 35 8.87 6.90 -13.64
C GLN A 35 7.59 7.50 -13.05
N HIS A 36 6.45 6.99 -13.52
CA HIS A 36 5.19 7.24 -12.84
C HIS A 36 5.22 6.62 -11.44
N GLY A 37 4.39 7.14 -10.52
CA GLY A 37 4.27 6.58 -9.18
C GLY A 37 3.96 5.09 -9.21
N GLU A 38 4.56 4.35 -8.29
CA GLU A 38 4.40 2.91 -8.13
C GLU A 38 3.05 2.61 -7.47
N LEU A 39 2.21 1.80 -8.12
CA LEU A 39 1.02 1.25 -7.49
C LEU A 39 1.42 0.18 -6.48
N VAL A 40 1.31 0.48 -5.18
CA VAL A 40 1.69 -0.44 -4.10
C VAL A 40 0.52 -1.24 -3.55
N GLY A 41 -0.71 -0.88 -3.96
CA GLY A 41 -1.92 -1.57 -3.55
C GLY A 41 -3.16 -0.68 -3.71
N SER A 42 -4.23 -1.04 -3.01
CA SER A 42 -5.44 -0.23 -2.94
C SER A 42 -6.01 -0.21 -1.53
N LEU A 43 -6.67 0.89 -1.19
CA LEU A 43 -7.57 0.98 -0.05
C LEU A 43 -8.96 0.59 -0.53
N ASN A 44 -9.53 -0.48 0.03
CA ASN A 44 -10.86 -0.96 -0.32
C ASN A 44 -11.81 -0.74 0.86
N ILE A 45 -12.95 -0.14 0.58
CA ILE A 45 -13.99 0.18 1.56
C ILE A 45 -15.27 -0.49 1.10
N TYR A 46 -15.93 -1.16 2.03
CA TYR A 46 -17.14 -1.93 1.77
C TYR A 46 -18.28 -1.38 2.62
N SER A 47 -19.48 -1.35 2.06
CA SER A 47 -20.68 -0.89 2.76
C SER A 47 -21.88 -1.77 2.46
N ARG A 48 -22.76 -1.89 3.44
CA ARG A 48 -24.07 -2.54 3.32
C ARG A 48 -25.12 -1.62 2.70
N ASN A 49 -24.84 -0.33 2.56
CA ASN A 49 -25.70 0.62 1.86
C ASN A 49 -25.34 0.67 0.36
N VAL A 50 -26.33 0.55 -0.52
CA VAL A 50 -26.16 0.58 -1.99
C VAL A 50 -25.67 1.96 -2.47
N LEU A 51 -26.06 3.04 -1.79
CA LEU A 51 -25.70 4.42 -2.11
C LEU A 51 -24.70 4.99 -1.10
N ALA A 52 -23.77 4.15 -0.65
CA ALA A 52 -22.84 4.50 0.43
C ALA A 52 -21.73 5.48 0.03
N PHE A 53 -21.45 5.62 -1.27
CA PHE A 53 -20.36 6.44 -1.77
C PHE A 53 -20.90 7.38 -2.84
N ASP A 54 -20.67 8.67 -2.64
CA ASP A 54 -20.92 9.71 -3.62
C ASP A 54 -19.58 10.33 -4.11
N PRO A 55 -19.60 11.27 -5.07
CA PRO A 55 -18.37 11.89 -5.57
C PRO A 55 -17.55 12.63 -4.49
N PHE A 56 -18.17 13.07 -3.39
CA PHE A 56 -17.47 13.69 -2.28
C PHE A 56 -16.69 12.62 -1.49
N ASP A 57 -17.30 11.47 -1.20
CA ASP A 57 -16.61 10.35 -0.56
C ASP A 57 -15.40 9.88 -1.39
N GLU A 58 -15.57 9.78 -2.71
CA GLU A 58 -14.47 9.45 -3.61
C GLU A 58 -13.32 10.47 -3.53
N GLY A 59 -13.64 11.76 -3.53
CA GLY A 59 -12.67 12.84 -3.39
C GLY A 59 -11.93 12.79 -2.05
N LEU A 60 -12.68 12.58 -0.96
CA LEU A 60 -12.12 12.45 0.38
C LEU A 60 -11.18 11.25 0.49
N MET A 61 -11.57 10.11 -0.08
CA MET A 61 -10.72 8.91 -0.06
C MET A 61 -9.48 9.06 -0.94
N ARG A 62 -9.57 9.78 -2.08
CA ARG A 62 -8.38 10.15 -2.85
C ARG A 62 -7.42 10.99 -2.02
N LEU A 63 -7.90 12.01 -1.31
CA LEU A 63 -7.07 12.80 -0.40
C LEU A 63 -6.46 11.95 0.71
N TYR A 64 -7.24 11.05 1.31
CA TYR A 64 -6.75 10.14 2.33
C TYR A 64 -5.61 9.24 1.80
N THR A 65 -5.78 8.67 0.60
CA THR A 65 -4.75 7.80 0.01
C THR A 65 -3.44 8.53 -0.26
N VAL A 66 -3.44 9.85 -0.48
CA VAL A 66 -2.19 10.65 -0.59
C VAL A 66 -1.41 10.63 0.72
N ALA A 67 -2.07 10.75 1.88
CA ALA A 67 -1.41 10.67 3.17
C ALA A 67 -0.94 9.23 3.48
N ALA A 68 -1.78 8.23 3.17
CA ALA A 68 -1.42 6.82 3.34
C ALA A 68 -0.20 6.42 2.50
N SER A 69 -0.15 6.84 1.23
CA SER A 69 1.00 6.63 0.36
C SER A 69 2.28 7.26 0.92
N GLN A 70 2.21 8.49 1.43
CA GLN A 70 3.36 9.14 2.08
C GLN A 70 3.84 8.34 3.30
N ALA A 71 2.93 7.84 4.13
CA ALA A 71 3.29 7.01 5.27
C ALA A 71 4.00 5.71 4.83
N ILE A 72 3.52 5.06 3.76
CA ILE A 72 4.18 3.88 3.18
C ILE A 72 5.59 4.23 2.68
N THR A 73 5.74 5.35 1.97
CA THR A 73 7.05 5.84 1.50
C THR A 73 8.02 6.05 2.67
N LEU A 74 7.56 6.69 3.74
CA LEU A 74 8.38 6.94 4.93
C LEU A 74 8.77 5.62 5.63
N ALA A 75 7.83 4.69 5.79
CA ALA A 75 8.10 3.39 6.38
C ALA A 75 9.14 2.59 5.56
N ARG A 76 9.00 2.57 4.23
CA ARG A 76 9.97 1.92 3.32
C ARG A 76 11.37 2.56 3.46
N ARG A 77 11.46 3.89 3.47
CA ARG A 77 12.74 4.61 3.65
C ARG A 77 13.40 4.30 4.99
N TRP A 78 12.62 4.27 6.07
CA TRP A 78 13.13 3.94 7.39
C TRP A 78 13.67 2.51 7.46
N GLN A 79 12.92 1.55 6.90
CA GLN A 79 13.35 0.16 6.84
C GLN A 79 14.66 0.01 6.05
N HIS A 80 14.78 0.66 4.89
CA HIS A 80 15.99 0.63 4.07
C HIS A 80 17.21 1.23 4.80
N SER A 81 17.01 2.34 5.52
CA SER A 81 18.07 2.95 6.34
C SER A 81 18.54 1.99 7.44
N ARG A 82 17.61 1.35 8.16
CA ARG A 82 17.93 0.37 9.21
C ARG A 82 18.69 -0.84 8.68
N GLU A 83 18.26 -1.39 7.56
CA GLU A 83 18.95 -2.52 6.91
C GLU A 83 20.37 -2.15 6.47
N THR A 84 20.57 -0.91 6.04
CA THR A 84 21.89 -0.40 5.66
C THR A 84 22.82 -0.27 6.87
N VAL A 85 22.33 0.26 7.99
CA VAL A 85 23.09 0.31 9.26
C VAL A 85 23.47 -1.10 9.71
N ILE A 86 22.52 -2.03 9.75
CA ILE A 86 22.77 -3.43 10.16
C ILE A 86 23.84 -4.09 9.27
N ARG A 87 23.80 -3.83 7.95
CA ARG A 87 24.82 -4.36 7.03
C ARG A 87 26.21 -3.78 7.29
N LEU A 88 26.30 -2.48 7.59
CA LEU A 88 27.56 -1.84 7.95
C LEU A 88 28.13 -2.38 9.27
N GLU A 89 27.30 -2.55 10.30
CA GLU A 89 27.70 -3.16 11.57
C GLU A 89 28.25 -4.58 11.38
N LYS A 90 27.56 -5.41 10.60
CA LYS A 90 28.02 -6.75 10.25
C LYS A 90 29.35 -6.74 9.52
N ALA A 91 29.53 -5.86 8.55
CA ALA A 91 30.78 -5.77 7.77
C ALA A 91 31.98 -5.31 8.62
N LEU A 92 31.75 -4.40 9.57
CA LEU A 92 32.79 -3.94 10.50
C LEU A 92 33.20 -5.03 11.48
N THR A 93 32.23 -5.74 12.06
CA THR A 93 32.48 -6.82 13.03
C THR A 93 33.10 -8.06 12.40
N SER A 94 32.70 -8.45 11.17
CA SER A 94 33.32 -9.57 10.46
C SER A 94 34.80 -9.33 10.11
N ARG A 95 35.21 -8.06 9.91
CA ARG A 95 36.60 -7.72 9.57
C ARG A 95 37.53 -7.83 10.79
N THR A 96 37.03 -7.63 12.00
CA THR A 96 37.81 -7.78 13.23
C THR A 96 38.10 -9.25 13.57
N GLU A 97 37.22 -10.18 13.17
CA GLU A 97 37.45 -11.63 13.34
C GLU A 97 38.47 -12.19 12.32
N ILE A 98 38.51 -11.66 11.09
CA ILE A 98 39.45 -12.09 10.05
C ILE A 98 40.90 -11.67 10.37
N ASP A 99 41.09 -10.56 11.08
CA ASP A 99 42.43 -10.03 11.44
C ASP A 99 43.02 -10.69 12.71
N GLN A 100 42.30 -11.63 13.34
CA GLN A 100 42.71 -12.35 14.56
C GLN A 100 43.08 -13.82 14.32
N ALA A 101 43.08 -14.31 13.07
CA ALA A 101 43.45 -15.67 12.68
C ALA A 101 44.75 -15.69 11.86
#